data_AF-A0A2A4R2Z0-F1
#
_entry.id   AF-A0A2A4R2Z0-F1
#
_cell.length_a   1.000
_cell.length_b   1.000
_cell.length_c   1.000
_cell.angle_alpha   90.00
_cell.angle_beta   90.00
_cell.angle_gamma   90.00
#
_symmetry.space_group_name_H-M   'P 1'
#
loop_
_entity.id
_entity.type
_entity.pdbx_description
1 polymer ?
#
loop_
_entity_poly.entity_id
_entity_poly.type
_entity_poly.pdbx_seq_one_letter_code
_entity_poly.pdbx_strand_id
1 'polypeptide(L)' 'MNTFRARKIAEAFSPINSFGVQTTEQGVLVNYLNNHAYFETEDKFWVFAFKLAQVNHEEGQVAEIEATFIA' A
#
# COMPACT_ATOMS: atom_id res chain seq x y z
N MET A 1 1.47 11.79 -5.23
CA MET A 1 2.63 10.89 -5.02
C MET A 1 3.39 10.84 -6.32
N ASN A 2 4.73 10.92 -6.30
CA ASN A 2 5.49 10.77 -7.54
C ASN A 2 5.72 9.28 -7.87
N THR A 3 6.05 8.99 -9.13
CA THR A 3 6.19 7.61 -9.63
C THR A 3 7.27 6.82 -8.88
N PHE A 4 8.38 7.46 -8.51
CA PHE A 4 9.47 6.80 -7.77
C PHE A 4 9.01 6.35 -6.38
N ARG A 5 8.25 7.19 -5.69
CA ARG A 5 7.70 6.93 -4.37
C ARG A 5 6.61 5.85 -4.41
N ALA A 6 5.72 5.92 -5.40
CA ALA A 6 4.73 4.87 -5.66
C ALA A 6 5.37 3.51 -5.97
N ARG A 7 6.50 3.51 -6.69
CA ARG A 7 7.28 2.30 -6.97
C ARG A 7 7.83 1.66 -5.72
N LYS A 8 8.50 2.45 -4.88
CA LYS A 8 9.03 1.95 -3.60
C LYS A 8 7.94 1.36 -2.72
N ILE A 9 6.79 2.02 -2.63
CA ILE A 9 5.65 1.51 -1.86
C ILE A 9 5.18 0.17 -2.43
N ALA A 10 4.94 0.07 -3.73
CA ALA A 10 4.51 -1.20 -4.33
C ALA A 10 5.51 -2.34 -4.11
N GLU A 11 6.81 -2.05 -4.22
CA GLU A 11 7.89 -3.02 -3.95
C GLU A 11 7.91 -3.46 -2.47
N ALA A 12 7.74 -2.52 -1.53
CA ALA A 12 7.72 -2.81 -0.10
C ALA A 12 6.52 -3.68 0.32
N PHE A 13 5.40 -3.58 -0.41
CA PHE A 13 4.21 -4.39 -0.17
C PHE A 13 4.24 -5.77 -0.84
N SER A 14 5.30 -6.11 -1.61
CA SER A 14 5.44 -7.44 -2.22
C SER A 14 5.39 -8.64 -1.26
N PRO A 15 5.76 -8.55 0.03
CA PRO A 15 5.64 -9.67 0.97
C PRO A 15 4.20 -9.90 1.48
N ILE A 16 3.29 -8.94 1.28
CA ILE A 16 1.90 -9.04 1.72
C ILE A 16 1.12 -9.89 0.73
N ASN A 17 0.47 -10.94 1.23
CA ASN A 17 -0.22 -11.91 0.38
C ASN A 17 -1.73 -11.63 0.27
N SER A 18 -2.32 -10.93 1.23
CA SER A 18 -3.76 -10.72 1.27
C SER A 18 -4.26 -9.68 0.26
N PHE A 19 -3.42 -8.72 -0.14
CA PHE A 19 -3.71 -7.73 -1.17
C PHE A 19 -2.45 -7.34 -1.94
N GLY A 20 -2.64 -6.94 -3.20
CA GLY A 20 -1.55 -6.47 -4.05
C GLY A 20 -1.50 -4.94 -4.09
N VAL A 21 -0.29 -4.38 -4.14
CA VAL A 21 -0.08 -2.95 -4.43
C VAL A 21 0.74 -2.82 -5.71
N GLN A 22 0.23 -2.04 -6.66
CA GLN A 22 0.86 -1.82 -7.95
C GLN A 22 1.14 -0.34 -8.14
N THR A 23 2.26 -0.03 -8.80
CA THR A 23 2.62 1.34 -9.17
C THR A 23 1.86 1.77 -10.41
N THR A 24 1.44 3.03 -10.43
CA THR A 24 0.99 3.72 -11.64
C THR A 24 1.83 4.99 -11.85
N GLU A 25 1.61 5.71 -12.95
CA GLU A 25 2.37 6.94 -13.25
C GLU A 25 2.24 8.01 -12.15
N GLN A 26 1.07 8.08 -11.49
CA GLN A 26 0.69 9.16 -10.57
C GLN A 26 0.34 8.67 -9.15
N GLY A 27 0.43 7.37 -8.89
CA GLY A 27 -0.06 6.82 -7.64
C GLY A 27 0.16 5.31 -7.48
N VAL A 28 -0.62 4.71 -6.58
CA VAL A 28 -0.68 3.26 -6.40
C VAL A 28 -2.10 2.73 -6.60
N LEU A 29 -2.20 1.52 -7.11
CA LEU A 29 -3.43 0.75 -7.25
C LEU A 29 -3.38 -0.42 -6.28
N VAL A 30 -4.36 -0.51 -5.39
CA VAL A 30 -4.52 -1.62 -4.45
C VAL A 30 -5.53 -2.61 -5.00
N ASN A 31 -5.15 -3.88 -5.06
CA ASN A 31 -5.96 -4.99 -5.57
C ASN A 31 -6.35 -5.91 -4.42
N TYR A 32 -7.65 -6.08 -4.18
CA TYR A 32 -8.17 -6.93 -3.11
C TYR A 32 -9.50 -7.57 -3.52
N LEU A 33 -9.55 -8.92 -3.54
CA LEU A 33 -10.76 -9.70 -3.87
C LEU A 33 -11.51 -9.19 -5.12
N ASN A 34 -10.79 -9.01 -6.24
CA ASN A 34 -11.28 -8.45 -7.51
C ASN A 34 -11.70 -6.96 -7.48
N ASN A 35 -11.59 -6.29 -6.34
CA ASN A 35 -11.78 -4.85 -6.24
C ASN A 35 -10.44 -4.13 -6.39
N HIS A 36 -10.52 -2.90 -6.90
CA HIS A 36 -9.39 -2.05 -7.17
C HIS A 36 -9.63 -0.69 -6.52
N ALA A 37 -8.63 -0.17 -5.80
CA ALA A 37 -8.68 1.15 -5.19
C ALA A 37 -7.43 1.95 -5.57
N TYR A 38 -7.63 3.13 -6.16
CA TYR A 38 -6.56 3.97 -6.65
C TYR A 38 -6.27 5.14 -5.70
N PHE A 39 -4.99 5.41 -5.45
CA PHE A 39 -4.54 6.46 -4.55
C PHE A 39 -3.42 7.31 -5.15
N GLU A 40 -3.72 8.59 -5.35
CA GLU A 40 -2.75 9.62 -5.76
C GLU A 40 -1.96 10.19 -4.57
N THR A 41 -2.42 9.98 -3.34
CA THR A 41 -1.84 10.54 -2.10
C THR A 41 -1.51 9.43 -1.11
N GLU A 42 -0.37 9.55 -0.43
CA GLU A 42 0.12 8.53 0.51
C GLU A 42 -0.76 8.46 1.76
N ASP A 43 -1.15 9.59 2.29
CA ASP A 43 -1.98 9.75 3.48
C ASP A 43 -3.30 8.98 3.38
N LYS A 44 -3.97 9.01 2.22
CA LYS A 44 -5.18 8.19 1.99
C LYS A 44 -4.85 6.71 1.79
N PHE A 45 -3.74 6.42 1.14
CA PHE A 45 -3.28 5.05 0.92
C PHE A 45 -2.97 4.36 2.25
N TRP A 46 -2.21 4.98 3.15
CA TRP A 46 -1.81 4.39 4.43
C TRP A 46 -3.02 4.06 5.30
N VAL A 47 -3.99 4.97 5.41
CA VAL A 47 -5.24 4.73 6.14
C VAL A 47 -6.01 3.55 5.54
N PHE A 48 -6.04 3.42 4.21
CA PHE A 48 -6.72 2.30 3.55
C PHE A 48 -5.97 0.98 3.76
N ALA A 49 -4.65 0.96 3.52
CA ALA A 49 -3.80 -0.21 3.66
C ALA A 49 -3.83 -0.75 5.09
N PHE A 50 -3.81 0.12 6.10
CA PHE A 50 -3.87 -0.29 7.51
C PHE A 50 -5.22 -0.92 7.86
N LYS A 51 -6.34 -0.35 7.39
CA LYS A 51 -7.67 -0.94 7.59
C LYS A 51 -7.78 -2.31 6.92
N LEU A 52 -7.23 -2.44 5.72
CA LEU A 52 -7.23 -3.71 4.99
C LEU A 52 -6.37 -4.76 5.70
N ALA A 53 -5.21 -4.35 6.22
CA ALA A 53 -4.33 -5.21 6.99
C ALA A 53 -4.99 -5.70 8.29
N GLN A 54 -5.73 -4.85 9.01
CA GLN A 54 -6.48 -5.24 10.21
C GLN A 54 -7.53 -6.33 9.92
N VAL A 55 -8.19 -6.27 8.76
CA VAL A 55 -9.16 -7.31 8.35
C VAL A 55 -8.46 -8.64 8.07
N ASN A 56 -7.21 -8.61 7.62
CA ASN A 56 -6.43 -9.80 7.26
C ASN A 56 -5.40 -10.22 8.34
N HIS A 57 -5.38 -9.55 9.50
CA HIS A 57 -4.41 -9.76 10.60
C HIS A 57 -2.94 -9.54 10.20
N GLU A 58 -2.68 -8.56 9.34
CA GLU A 58 -1.35 -8.20 8.82
C GLU A 58 -0.91 -6.78 9.25
N GLU A 59 -1.60 -6.17 10.21
CA GLU A 59 -1.35 -4.77 10.63
C GLU A 59 0.09 -4.51 11.08
N GLY A 60 0.75 -5.50 11.67
CA GLY A 60 2.17 -5.41 12.07
C GLY A 60 3.10 -5.24 10.88
N GLN A 61 2.89 -6.01 9.80
CA GLN A 61 3.72 -5.92 8.59
C GLN A 61 3.53 -4.58 7.89
N VAL A 62 2.28 -4.10 7.79
CA VAL A 62 2.00 -2.79 7.20
C VAL A 62 2.60 -1.65 8.03
N ALA A 63 2.54 -1.73 9.36
CA ALA A 63 3.17 -0.74 10.23
C ALA A 63 4.70 -0.72 10.09
N GLU A 64 5.33 -1.89 9.98
CA GLU A 64 6.78 -1.99 9.72
C GLU A 64 7.15 -1.38 8.37
N ILE A 65 6.37 -1.66 7.33
CA ILE A 65 6.55 -1.03 6.01
C ILE A 65 6.41 0.49 6.13
N GLU A 66 5.30 1.00 6.67
CA GLU A 66 5.03 2.44 6.81
C GLU A 66 6.16 3.17 7.55
N ALA A 67 6.70 2.57 8.61
CA ALA A 67 7.81 3.15 9.37
C ALA A 67 9.06 3.40 8.52
N THR A 68 9.32 2.59 7.49
CA THR A 68 10.46 2.80 6.55
C THR A 68 10.29 4.01 5.64
N PHE A 69 9.08 4.58 5.56
CA PHE A 69 8.72 5.69 4.68
C PHE A 69 8.51 7.02 5.42
N ILE A 70 8.46 7.01 6.76
CA ILE A 70 8.33 8.19 7.63
C ILE A 70 9.69 8.80 8.00
N ALA A 71 10.79 8.03 7.84
CA ALA A 71 12.17 8.50 8.05
C ALA A 71 12.73 9.28 6.86
#